data_AF-F3FRR9-F1
#
_entry.id   AF-F3FRR9-F1
#
_cell.length_a   1.000
_cell.length_b   1.000
_cell.length_c   1.000
_cell.angle_alpha   90.00
_cell.angle_beta   90.00
_cell.angle_gamma   90.00
#
_symmetry.space_group_name_H-M   'P 1'
#
loop_
_entity.id
_entity.type
_entity.pdbx_description
1 polymer ?
#
loop_
_entity_poly.entity_id
_entity_poly.type
_entity_poly.pdbx_seq_one_letter_code
_entity_poly.pdbx_strand_id
1 'polypeptide(L)' 'MSRVYTLLIGLLLSLITLSLQAAQLTASVDRTRLNAGETVELTLETDDVTQFGKPDMSALESSFEVRDTRQLNSLKTLDG' A
#
# COMPACT_ATOMS: atom_id res chain seq x y z
N MET A 1 -30.59 -12.40 30.81
CA MET A 1 -30.27 -11.08 30.21
C MET A 1 -28.79 -10.86 29.94
N SER A 2 -27.85 -11.14 30.86
CA SER A 2 -26.41 -10.87 30.65
C SER A 2 -25.74 -11.57 29.44
N ARG A 3 -26.22 -12.75 29.03
CA ARG A 3 -25.60 -13.56 27.96
C ARG A 3 -25.90 -13.05 26.55
N VAL A 4 -27.07 -12.44 26.38
CA VAL A 4 -27.50 -11.85 25.10
C VAL A 4 -26.70 -10.58 24.82
N TYR A 5 -26.39 -9.78 25.85
CA TYR A 5 -25.49 -8.64 25.70
C TYR A 5 -24.06 -9.06 25.34
N THR A 6 -23.54 -10.15 25.91
CA THR A 6 -22.21 -10.69 25.52
C THR A 6 -22.19 -11.10 24.05
N LEU A 7 -23.27 -11.73 23.56
CA LEU A 7 -23.39 -12.11 22.14
C LEU A 7 -23.53 -10.87 21.23
N LEU A 8 -24.33 -9.89 21.62
CA LEU A 8 -24.49 -8.62 20.88
C LEU A 8 -23.18 -7.82 20.82
N ILE A 9 -22.44 -7.74 21.93
CA ILE A 9 -21.14 -7.07 22.00
C ILE A 9 -20.12 -7.83 21.15
N GLY A 10 -20.09 -9.17 21.22
CA GLY A 10 -19.22 -9.99 20.38
C GLY A 10 -19.51 -9.82 18.89
N LEU A 11 -20.79 -9.77 18.51
CA LEU A 11 -21.22 -9.50 17.13
C LEU A 11 -20.80 -8.10 16.69
N LEU A 12 -21.01 -7.08 17.52
CA LEU A 12 -20.61 -5.71 17.22
C LEU A 12 -19.09 -5.59 17.04
N LEU A 13 -18.29 -6.23 17.88
CA LEU A 13 -16.83 -6.27 17.75
C LEU A 13 -16.38 -6.99 16.48
N SER A 14 -17.04 -8.08 16.09
CA SER A 14 -16.77 -8.80 14.82
C SER A 14 -17.08 -7.97 13.58
N LEU A 15 -18.08 -7.10 13.63
CA LEU A 15 -18.41 -6.21 12.52
C LEU A 15 -17.35 -5.11 12.33
N ILE A 16 -16.72 -4.65 13.42
CA ILE A 16 -15.66 -3.62 13.40
C ILE A 16 -14.36 -4.18 12.81
N THR A 17 -14.07 -5.48 12.98
CA THR A 17 -12.87 -6.09 12.37
C THR A 17 -12.96 -6.23 10.85
N LEU A 18 -14.17 -6.15 10.27
CA LEU A 18 -14.37 -6.32 8.83
C LEU A 18 -13.94 -5.08 8.02
N SER A 19 -13.77 -3.93 8.67
CA SER A 19 -13.36 -2.68 8.02
C SER A 19 -11.85 -2.44 7.96
N LEU A 20 -11.01 -3.43 8.29
CA LEU A 20 -9.58 -3.35 8.00
C LEU A 20 -9.31 -3.71 6.53
N GLN A 21 -9.79 -2.87 5.61
CA GLN A 21 -9.18 -2.79 4.30
C GLN A 21 -7.87 -2.01 4.48
N ALA A 22 -6.78 -2.73 4.70
CA ALA A 22 -5.46 -2.12 4.65
C ALA A 22 -5.24 -1.60 3.22
N ALA A 23 -4.92 -0.31 3.10
CA ALA A 23 -4.41 0.24 1.85
C ALA A 23 -3.17 -0.58 1.46
N GLN A 24 -3.30 -1.40 0.43
CA GLN A 24 -2.24 -2.31 0.03
C GLN A 24 -1.23 -1.50 -0.81
N LEU A 25 -0.15 -1.05 -0.16
CA LEU A 25 1.01 -0.52 -0.85
C LEU A 25 1.87 -1.72 -1.28
N THR A 26 1.93 -1.96 -2.59
CA THR A 26 2.78 -3.00 -3.18
C THR A 26 4.02 -2.35 -3.75
N ALA A 27 5.19 -2.74 -3.24
CA ALA A 27 6.47 -2.36 -3.80
C ALA A 27 7.05 -3.52 -4.60
N SER A 28 7.40 -3.28 -5.86
CA SER A 28 8.01 -4.27 -6.75
C SER A 28 9.27 -3.70 -7.38
N VAL A 29 10.27 -4.55 -7.55
CA VAL A 29 11.52 -4.22 -8.25
C VAL A 29 11.68 -5.11 -9.46
N ASP A 30 12.23 -4.58 -10.54
CA ASP A 30 12.45 -5.36 -11.76
C ASP A 30 13.52 -6.46 -11.58
N ARG A 31 14.44 -6.28 -10.63
CA ARG A 31 15.49 -7.24 -10.28
C ARG A 31 15.91 -7.16 -8.81
N THR A 32 16.27 -8.31 -8.22
CA THR A 32 16.66 -8.44 -6.80
C THR A 32 18.17 -8.50 -6.57
N ARG A 33 18.95 -8.59 -7.65
CA ARG A 33 20.42 -8.54 -7.64
C ARG A 33 20.87 -7.35 -8.45
N LEU A 34 21.65 -6.47 -7.83
CA LEU A 34 22.31 -5.34 -8.48
C LEU A 34 23.81 -5.38 -8.20
N ASN A 35 24.60 -5.02 -9.21
CA ASN A 35 26.00 -4.67 -9.08
C ASN A 35 26.16 -3.15 -8.98
N ALA A 36 27.33 -2.72 -8.49
CA ALA A 36 27.63 -1.30 -8.37
C ALA A 36 27.60 -0.61 -9.74
N GLY A 37 26.83 0.47 -9.85
CA GLY A 37 26.66 1.24 -11.09
C GLY A 37 25.47 0.80 -11.96
N GLU A 38 24.74 -0.24 -11.57
CA GLU A 38 23.50 -0.62 -12.25
C GLU A 38 22.29 0.19 -11.73
N THR A 39 21.31 0.40 -12.62
CA THR A 39 20.03 1.02 -12.28
C THR A 39 18.99 -0.07 -12.06
N VAL A 40 18.10 0.13 -11.08
CA VAL A 40 16.92 -0.69 -10.79
C VAL A 40 15.67 0.15 -10.96
N GLU A 41 14.59 -0.47 -11.44
CA GLU A 41 13.28 0.15 -11.47
C GLU A 41 12.49 -0.29 -10.23
N LEU A 42 12.10 0.69 -9.40
CA LEU A 42 11.23 0.49 -8.25
C LEU A 42 9.83 1.00 -8.59
N THR A 43 8.88 0.08 -8.64
CA THR A 43 7.47 0.36 -8.89
C THR A 43 6.70 0.28 -7.57
N LEU A 44 6.04 1.38 -7.22
CA LEU A 44 5.17 1.48 -6.05
C LEU A 44 3.73 1.58 -6.54
N GLU A 45 2.90 0.58 -6.23
CA GLU A 45 1.48 0.52 -6.57
C GLU A 45 0.65 0.66 -5.28
N THR A 46 -0.42 1.46 -5.32
CA THR A 46 -1.34 1.67 -4.20
C THR A 46 -2.75 1.74 -4.75
N ASP A 47 -3.65 0.94 -4.18
CA ASP A 47 -5.09 0.96 -4.54
C ASP A 47 -5.87 2.07 -3.81
N ASP A 48 -5.22 2.81 -2.90
CA ASP A 48 -5.82 3.91 -2.16
C ASP A 48 -5.68 5.24 -2.91
N VAL A 49 -6.78 5.69 -3.51
CA VAL A 49 -6.90 6.97 -4.24
C VAL A 49 -6.67 8.21 -3.37
N THR A 50 -6.72 8.08 -2.04
CA THR A 50 -6.48 9.19 -1.11
C THR A 50 -4.99 9.39 -0.80
N GLN A 51 -4.16 8.35 -1.03
CA GLN A 51 -2.70 8.43 -0.90
C GLN A 51 -2.03 8.89 -2.21
N PHE A 52 -2.58 9.94 -2.80
CA PHE A 52 -2.05 10.62 -3.99
C PHE A 52 -0.81 11.49 -3.68
N GLY A 53 -0.06 11.17 -2.61
CA GLY A 53 1.15 11.87 -2.21
C GLY A 53 2.38 11.28 -2.90
N LYS A 54 3.41 12.10 -3.12
CA LYS A 54 4.73 11.60 -3.50
C LYS A 54 5.20 10.63 -2.40
N PRO A 55 5.47 9.35 -2.71
CA PRO A 55 5.96 8.41 -1.71
C PRO A 55 7.28 8.93 -1.12
N ASP A 56 7.47 8.75 0.18
CA ASP A 56 8.71 9.18 0.83
C ASP A 56 9.88 8.35 0.30
N MET A 57 10.77 9.02 -0.45
CA MET A 57 11.96 8.42 -1.05
C MET A 57 13.20 8.59 -0.17
N SER A 58 13.08 9.23 0.99
CA SER A 58 14.21 9.50 1.91
C SER A 58 14.94 8.21 2.33
N ALA A 59 14.24 7.07 2.37
CA ALA A 59 14.84 5.77 2.66
C ALA A 59 15.78 5.27 1.56
N LEU A 60 15.57 5.69 0.30
CA LEU A 60 16.37 5.26 -0.85
C LEU A 60 17.61 6.13 -1.05
N GLU A 61 17.55 7.41 -0.69
CA GLU A 61 18.64 8.39 -0.83
C GLU A 61 19.95 7.95 -0.15
N SER A 62 19.89 7.08 0.86
CA SER A 62 21.08 6.56 1.54
C SER A 62 21.87 5.53 0.74
N SER A 63 21.28 4.90 -0.28
CA SER A 63 21.87 3.76 -0.99
C SER A 63 21.70 3.81 -2.51
N PHE A 64 20.76 4.61 -3.01
CA PHE A 64 20.43 4.74 -4.41
C PHE A 64 20.23 6.22 -4.75
N GLU A 65 20.70 6.61 -5.94
CA GLU A 65 20.40 7.91 -6.51
C GLU A 65 19.15 7.80 -7.39
N VAL A 66 18.09 8.52 -7.02
CA VAL A 66 16.84 8.52 -7.80
C VAL A 66 17.03 9.34 -9.07
N ARG A 67 17.26 8.65 -10.19
CA ARG A 67 17.52 9.29 -11.50
C ARG A 67 16.25 9.82 -12.16
N ASP A 68 15.16 9.08 -12.06
CA ASP A 68 13.86 9.40 -12.64
C ASP A 68 12.75 8.94 -11.69
N THR A 69 11.60 9.61 -11.71
CA THR A 69 10.43 9.19 -10.96
C THR A 69 9.21 9.43 -11.81
N ARG A 70 8.52 8.35 -12.16
CA ARG A 70 7.31 8.40 -12.95
C ARG A 70 6.11 7.94 -12.13
N GLN A 71 5.22 8.87 -11.82
CA GLN A 71 3.95 8.56 -11.16
C GLN A 71 2.87 8.28 -12.22
N LEU A 72 2.29 7.08 -12.17
CA LEU A 72 1.14 6.70 -12.96
C LEU A 72 -0.09 6.63 -12.07
N ASN A 73 -1.10 7.42 -12.40
CA ASN A 73 -2.39 7.35 -11.72
C ASN A 73 -3.38 6.68 -12.66
N SER A 74 -3.69 5.41 -12.38
CA SER A 74 -4.71 4.67 -13.11
C SER A 74 -6.03 4.79 -12.37
N LEU A 75 -6.98 5.52 -12.94
CA LEU A 75 -8.38 5.51 -12.47
C LEU A 75 -8.97 4.17 -12.91
N LYS A 76 -8.92 3.14 -12.04
CA LYS A 76 -9.68 1.91 -12.24
C LYS A 76 -11.16 2.26 -12.11
N THR A 77 -11.81 2.61 -13.23
CA THR A 77 -13.28 2.59 -13.30
C THR A 77 -13.68 1.12 -13.13
N LEU A 78 -14.25 0.78 -11.97
CA LEU A 78 -14.99 -0.47 -11.84
C LEU A 78 -16.20 -0.34 -12.76
N ASP A 79 -16.07 -0.81 -14.00
CA ASP A 79 -17.21 -1.09 -14.86
C ASP A 79 -18.09 -2.10 -14.09
N GLY A 80 -19.30 -1.66 -13.75
CA GLY A 80 -20.22 -2.32 -12.82
C GLY A 80 -20.91 -3.54 -13.39
#